data_AF-A0A6V7LL19-F1
#
_entry.id   AF-A0A6V7LL19-F1
#
_cell.length_a   1.000
_cell.length_b   1.000
_cell.length_c   1.000
_cell.angle_alpha   90.00
_cell.angle_beta   90.00
_cell.angle_gamma   90.00
#
_symmetry.space_group_name_H-M   'P 1'
#
loop_
_entity.id
_entity.type
_entity.pdbx_description
1 polymer ?
#
loop_
_entity_poly.entity_id
_entity_poly.type
_entity_poly.pdbx_seq_one_letter_code
_entity_poly.pdbx_strand_id
1 'polypeptide(L)' 'SNELVFINFYAEWCHFSNLLAPVFDEAADLIKAKFPEPNRVVMGKVDCDAE' A
#
# COMPACT_ATOMS: atom_id res chain seq x y z
N SER A 1 7.19 4.31 16.16
CA SER A 1 7.29 3.02 15.47
C SER A 1 5.91 2.63 14.97
N ASN A 2 5.81 2.02 13.80
CA ASN A 2 4.55 1.45 13.32
C ASN A 2 4.42 0.00 13.83
N GLU A 3 3.23 -0.43 14.25
CA GLU A 3 3.01 -1.82 14.69
C GLU A 3 3.02 -2.79 13.50
N LEU A 4 2.34 -2.43 12.41
CA LEU A 4 2.34 -3.20 11.16
C LEU A 4 2.50 -2.28 9.95
N VAL A 5 3.36 -2.69 9.01
CA VAL A 5 3.59 -1.99 7.75
C VAL A 5 3.41 -2.96 6.60
N PHE A 6 2.59 -2.59 5.62
CA PHE A 6 2.38 -3.37 4.40
C PHE A 6 2.80 -2.54 3.19
N ILE A 7 3.79 -3.02 2.45
CA ILE A 7 4.37 -2.29 1.31
C ILE A 7 4.07 -3.04 0.02
N ASN A 8 3.54 -2.33 -0.96
CA ASN A 8 3.45 -2.80 -2.35
C ASN A 8 4.67 -2.28 -3.13
N PHE A 9 5.57 -3.20 -3.45
CA PHE A 9 6.68 -2.97 -4.36
C PHE A 9 6.19 -3.20 -5.78
N TYR A 10 6.14 -2.15 -6.59
CA TYR A 10 5.49 -2.16 -7.89
C TYR A 10 6.38 -1.57 -8.99
N ALA A 11 6.01 -1.81 -10.25
CA ALA A 11 6.63 -1.16 -11.41
C ALA A 11 5.54 -0.79 -12.42
N GLU A 12 5.65 0.37 -13.05
CA GLU A 12 4.62 0.93 -13.97
C GLU A 12 4.42 0.06 -15.22
N TRP A 13 5.47 -0.62 -15.68
CA TRP A 13 5.41 -1.52 -16.84
C TRP A 13 4.81 -2.90 -16.51
N CYS A 14 4.61 -3.23 -15.24
CA CYS A 14 4.08 -4.52 -14.83
C CYS A 14 2.55 -4.55 -14.89
N HIS A 15 2.00 -5.38 -15.77
CA HIS A 15 0.54 -5.55 -15.91
C HIS A 15 -0.16 -5.89 -14.59
N PHE A 16 0.42 -6.78 -13.78
CA PHE A 16 -0.16 -7.19 -12.50
C PHE A 16 -0.08 -6.11 -11.43
N SER A 17 0.98 -5.29 -11.44
CA SER A 17 1.09 -4.12 -10.57
C SER A 17 -0.03 -3.12 -10.85
N ASN A 18 -0.34 -2.90 -12.13
CA ASN A 18 -1.41 -2.00 -12.55
C ASN A 18 -2.80 -2.53 -12.18
N LEU A 19 -3.00 -3.86 -12.26
CA LEU A 19 -4.24 -4.49 -11.77
C LEU A 19 -4.38 -4.41 -10.25
N LEU A 20 -3.29 -4.52 -9.51
CA LEU A 20 -3.29 -4.45 -8.04
C LEU A 20 -3.48 -3.01 -7.53
N ALA A 21 -3.00 -1.99 -8.24
CA ALA A 21 -3.02 -0.60 -7.80
C ALA A 21 -4.38 -0.11 -7.24
N PRO A 22 -5.52 -0.24 -7.96
CA PRO A 22 -6.81 0.21 -7.42
C PRO A 22 -7.28 -0.61 -6.22
N VAL A 23 -6.98 -1.91 -6.19
CA VAL A 23 -7.33 -2.81 -5.08
C VAL A 23 -6.53 -2.47 -3.83
N PHE A 24 -5.26 -2.12 -4.00
CA PHE A 24 -4.37 -1.72 -2.91
C PHE A 24 -4.81 -0.38 -2.32
N ASP A 25 -5.18 0.58 -3.16
CA ASP A 25 -5.67 1.89 -2.72
C ASP A 25 -7.00 1.76 -1.96
N GLU A 26 -7.94 0.95 -2.45
CA GLU A 26 -9.19 0.65 -1.72
C GLU A 26 -8.91 -0.02 -0.37
N ALA A 27 -8.01 -0.99 -0.33
CA ALA A 27 -7.62 -1.66 0.92
C ALA A 27 -6.99 -0.66 1.92
N ALA A 28 -6.17 0.28 1.46
CA ALA A 28 -5.59 1.32 2.32
C ALA A 28 -6.65 2.20 2.96
N ASP A 29 -7.68 2.60 2.20
CA ASP A 29 -8.81 3.37 2.74
C ASP A 29 -9.61 2.58 3.78
N LEU A 30 -9.91 1.30 3.50
CA LEU A 30 -10.62 0.42 4.43
C LEU A 30 -9.82 0.18 5.72
N ILE A 31 -8.50 -0.01 5.61
CA ILE A 31 -7.61 -0.19 6.76
C ILE A 31 -7.54 1.09 7.60
N LYS A 32 -7.43 2.26 6.98
CA LYS A 32 -7.44 3.55 7.68
C LYS A 32 -8.76 3.79 8.42
N ALA A 33 -9.89 3.38 7.83
CA ALA A 33 -11.19 3.47 8.49
C ALA A 33 -11.35 2.47 9.65
N LYS A 34 -10.81 1.26 9.50
CA LYS A 34 -10.91 0.19 10.51
C LYS A 34 -9.95 0.36 11.68
N PHE A 35 -8.77 0.91 11.43
CA PHE A 35 -7.71 1.15 12.41
C PHE A 35 -7.31 2.63 12.36
N PRO A 36 -8.16 3.53 12.90
CA PRO A 36 -7.93 4.97 12.83
C PRO A 36 -6.77 5.45 13.71
N GLU A 37 -6.27 4.60 14.62
CA GLU A 37 -5.17 4.97 15.50
C GLU A 37 -3.87 5.18 14.70
N PRO A 38 -3.19 6.30 14.91
CA PRO A 38 -1.93 6.58 14.22
C PRO A 38 -0.89 5.50 14.59
N ASN A 39 -0.07 5.13 13.60
CA ASN A 39 1.01 4.14 13.72
C ASN A 39 0.57 2.69 14.03
N ARG A 40 -0.74 2.37 13.99
CA ARG A 40 -1.22 0.99 14.15
C ARG A 40 -0.98 0.16 12.88
N VAL A 41 -1.55 0.59 11.75
CA VAL A 41 -1.33 -0.03 10.44
C VAL A 41 -0.98 1.04 9.41
N VAL A 42 0.14 0.86 8.73
CA VAL A 42 0.58 1.74 7.64
C VAL A 42 0.65 0.94 6.35
N MET A 43 0.03 1.45 5.29
CA MET A 43 0.13 0.91 3.94
C MET A 43 0.91 1.88 3.07
N GLY A 44 1.87 1.38 2.30
CA GLY A 44 2.76 2.17 1.45
C GLY A 44 3.02 1.52 0.10
N LYS A 45 3.50 2.31 -0.86
CA LYS A 45 3.88 1.86 -2.20
C LYS A 45 5.32 2.32 -2.47
N VAL A 46 6.10 1.47 -3.13
CA VAL A 46 7.49 1.74 -3.53
C VAL A 46 7.62 1.39 -5.00
N ASP A 47 8.09 2.37 -5.79
CA ASP A 47 8.38 2.18 -7.21
C ASP A 47 9.75 1.53 -7.35
N CYS A 48 9.79 0.29 -7.83
CA CYS A 48 11.02 -0.49 -7.98
C CYS A 48 11.93 0.00 -9.11
N ASP A 49 11.42 0.80 -10.05
CA ASP A 49 12.24 1.33 -11.13
C ASP A 49 12.92 2.65 -10.74
N ALA A 50 12.35 3.39 -9.78
CA ALA A 50 12.85 4.68 -9.32
C ALA A 50 13.86 4.59 -8.16
N GLU A 51 13.85 3.48 -7.42
CA GLU A 51 14.73 3.22 -6.26
C GLU A 51 16.03 2.47 -6.59
#